data_AF-A0A7X7FTL0-F1
#
_entry.id   AF-A0A7X7FTL0-F1
#
_cell.length_a   1.000
_cell.length_b   1.000
_cell.length_c   1.000
_cell.angle_alpha   90.00
_cell.angle_beta   90.00
_cell.angle_gamma   90.00
#
_symmetry.space_group_name_H-M   'P 1'
#
loop_
_entity.id
_entity.type
_entity.pdbx_description
1 polymer ?
#
loop_
_entity_poly.entity_id
_entity_poly.type
_entity_poly.pdbx_seq_one_letter_code
_entity_poly.pdbx_strand_id
1 'polypeptide(L)'
;MNRREFIQATVGGGLLYLGGPGVFSFAVGPQVTRLVSPGCRGSKVKVARLYLGIPKAHYPNPAIDVESERREYQGRFDKSKEELADVDFFVDELIGKPEELAPLKERLQQADGILAVHLTL
;
A
#
# COMPACT_ATOMS: atom_id res chain seq x y z
N MET A 1 23.84 -27.87 22.89
CA MET A 1 22.70 -26.94 22.93
C MET A 1 21.65 -27.45 21.95
N ASN A 2 20.59 -28.07 22.45
CA ASN A 2 19.57 -28.70 21.61
C ASN A 2 18.44 -27.71 21.28
N ARG A 3 17.89 -27.79 20.07
CA ARG A 3 16.78 -26.93 19.57
C ARG A 3 15.58 -26.79 20.54
N ARG A 4 15.33 -27.80 21.38
CA ARG A 4 14.23 -27.80 22.35
C ARG A 4 14.54 -26.98 23.60
N GLU A 5 15.80 -26.96 24.03
CA GLU A 5 16.24 -26.17 25.20
C GLU A 5 16.20 -24.67 24.88
N PHE A 6 16.54 -24.30 23.65
CA PHE A 6 16.44 -22.92 23.17
C PHE A 6 15.00 -22.40 23.19
N ILE A 7 14.04 -23.18 22.68
CA ILE A 7 12.61 -22.77 22.67
C ILE A 7 12.06 -22.64 24.11
N GLN A 8 12.45 -23.55 25.01
CA GLN A 8 12.04 -23.44 26.42
C GLN A 8 12.63 -22.20 27.10
N ALA A 9 13.87 -21.83 26.78
CA ALA A 9 14.49 -20.60 27.29
C ALA A 9 13.80 -19.33 26.76
N THR A 10 13.37 -19.31 25.50
CA THR A 10 12.65 -18.17 24.91
C THR A 10 11.25 -17.99 25.49
N VAL A 11 10.53 -19.08 25.79
CA VAL A 11 9.21 -19.01 26.45
C VAL A 11 9.33 -18.53 27.90
N GLY A 12 10.39 -18.95 28.62
CA GLY A 12 10.65 -18.49 29.99
C GLY A 12 11.04 -17.01 30.09
N GLY A 13 11.70 -16.45 29.07
CA GLY A 13 12.13 -15.04 29.05
C GLY A 13 11.00 -14.04 28.73
N GLY A 14 9.97 -14.45 27.97
CA GLY A 14 8.89 -13.57 27.54
C GLY A 14 7.91 -13.13 28.64
N LEU A 15 7.85 -13.87 29.75
CA LEU A 15 6.91 -13.59 30.84
C LEU A 15 7.38 -12.50 31.82
N LEU A 16 8.64 -12.07 31.76
CA LEU A 16 9.18 -11.02 32.63
C LEU A 16 9.03 -9.59 32.08
N TYR A 17 8.46 -9.41 30.88
CA TYR A 17 8.29 -8.08 30.27
C TYR A 17 6.85 -7.51 30.36
N LEU A 18 5.96 -8.13 31.16
CA LEU A 18 4.58 -7.66 31.36
C LEU A 18 4.32 -6.99 32.73
N GLY A 19 5.38 -6.58 33.44
CA GLY A 19 5.27 -6.10 34.83
C GLY A 19 5.65 -4.64 35.11
N GLY A 20 5.82 -3.77 34.10
CA GLY A 20 6.22 -2.37 34.30
C GLY A 20 5.11 -1.38 33.91
N PRO A 21 4.66 -0.47 34.80
CA PRO A 21 3.71 0.57 34.41
C PRO A 21 4.47 1.69 33.70
N GLY A 22 4.07 1.98 32.46
CA GLY A 22 4.44 3.22 31.80
C GLY A 22 5.38 3.04 30.62
N VAL A 23 4.79 2.70 29.46
CA VAL A 23 5.14 3.37 28.21
C VAL A 23 3.86 3.45 27.40
N PHE A 24 3.29 4.65 27.27
CA PHE A 24 2.28 4.95 26.25
C PHE A 24 2.92 4.76 24.88
N SER A 25 2.87 3.53 24.38
CA SER A 25 3.08 3.28 22.96
C SER A 25 1.84 3.76 22.24
N PHE A 26 2.00 4.73 21.33
CA PHE A 26 1.02 5.01 20.29
C PHE A 26 0.86 3.76 19.45
N ALA A 27 0.04 2.83 19.91
CA ALA A 27 -0.48 1.75 19.11
C ALA A 27 -1.50 2.38 18.16
N VAL A 28 -1.03 2.88 17.02
CA VAL A 28 -1.84 2.76 15.81
C VAL A 28 -1.93 1.26 15.58
N GLY A 29 -2.93 0.63 16.20
CA GLY A 29 -3.25 -0.75 15.92
C GLY A 29 -3.44 -0.88 14.41
N PRO A 30 -2.93 -1.94 13.77
CA PRO A 30 -3.28 -2.19 12.38
C PRO A 30 -4.80 -2.22 12.34
N GLN A 31 -5.39 -1.23 11.64
CA GLN A 31 -6.78 -1.34 11.22
C GLN A 31 -6.78 -2.59 10.37
N VAL A 32 -7.22 -3.70 10.95
CA VAL A 32 -7.54 -4.92 10.22
C VAL A 32 -8.77 -4.53 9.42
N THR A 33 -8.56 -3.80 8.32
CA THR A 33 -9.52 -3.76 7.25
C THR A 33 -9.76 -5.23 6.94
N ARG A 34 -11.01 -5.66 7.09
CA ARG A 34 -11.42 -7.02 6.80
C ARG A 34 -11.11 -7.18 5.31
N LEU A 35 -9.93 -7.69 5.00
CA LEU A 35 -9.43 -7.85 3.64
C LEU A 35 -10.49 -8.70 2.94
N VAL A 36 -11.36 -8.05 2.16
CA VAL A 36 -12.45 -8.73 1.48
C VAL A 36 -11.77 -9.47 0.34
N SER A 37 -11.37 -10.71 0.59
CA SER A 37 -10.80 -11.55 -0.46
C SER A 37 -11.89 -11.83 -1.50
N PRO A 38 -11.56 -11.93 -2.79
CA PRO A 38 -12.52 -11.82 -3.90
C PRO A 38 -13.45 -13.03 -4.08
N GLY A 39 -13.53 -13.93 -3.10
CA GLY A 39 -14.29 -15.18 -3.19
C GLY A 39 -15.81 -15.02 -3.16
N CYS A 40 -16.33 -13.83 -2.83
CA CYS A 40 -17.75 -13.56 -2.79
C CYS A 40 -18.22 -12.92 -4.11
N ARG A 41 -18.89 -13.72 -4.96
CA ARG A 41 -19.57 -13.28 -6.19
C ARG A 41 -20.36 -11.98 -5.93
N GLY A 42 -19.81 -10.83 -6.35
CA GLY A 42 -20.49 -9.53 -6.33
C GLY A 42 -19.75 -8.37 -5.66
N SER A 43 -18.72 -8.62 -4.83
CA SER A 43 -17.91 -7.53 -4.24
C SER A 43 -16.63 -7.29 -5.05
N LYS A 44 -16.42 -6.05 -5.50
CA LYS A 44 -15.16 -5.60 -6.09
C LYS A 44 -14.24 -5.03 -5.01
N VAL A 45 -12.95 -5.29 -5.12
CA VAL A 45 -11.92 -4.72 -4.22
C VAL A 45 -11.61 -3.30 -4.68
N LYS A 46 -11.75 -2.32 -3.78
CA LYS A 46 -11.43 -0.92 -4.10
C LYS A 46 -9.94 -0.69 -3.99
N VAL A 47 -9.27 -0.43 -5.10
CA VAL A 47 -7.84 -0.16 -5.14
C VAL A 47 -7.60 1.28 -5.53
N ALA A 48 -6.84 2.01 -4.72
CA ALA A 48 -6.35 3.32 -5.08
C ALA A 48 -5.05 3.19 -5.89
N ARG A 49 -5.05 3.67 -7.13
CA ARG A 49 -3.87 3.68 -8.00
C ARG A 49 -3.22 5.06 -7.97
N LEU A 50 -1.98 5.10 -7.49
CA LEU A 50 -1.18 6.31 -7.39
C LEU A 50 0.06 6.17 -8.26
N TYR A 51 0.23 7.09 -9.20
CA TYR A 51 1.47 7.23 -9.95
C TYR A 51 2.36 8.19 -9.17
N LEU A 52 3.57 7.77 -8.84
CA LEU A 52 4.53 8.58 -8.09
C LEU A 52 5.59 9.07 -9.08
N GLY A 53 5.65 10.37 -9.29
CA GLY A 53 6.61 10.91 -10.25
C GLY A 53 6.68 12.42 -10.25
N ILE A 54 7.90 12.94 -10.25
CA ILE A 54 8.21 14.35 -10.38
C ILE A 54 8.54 14.64 -11.86
N PRO A 55 7.88 15.61 -12.52
CA PRO A 55 8.24 16.03 -13.87
C PRO A 55 9.69 16.53 -13.93
N LYS A 56 10.44 16.13 -14.96
CA LYS A 56 11.87 16.49 -15.13
C LYS A 56 12.76 16.03 -13.95
N ALA A 57 12.41 14.92 -13.29
CA ALA A 57 13.29 14.30 -12.31
C ALA A 57 14.63 13.93 -12.96
N HIS A 58 15.74 14.09 -12.24
CA HIS A 58 17.06 13.81 -12.78
C HIS A 58 17.30 12.31 -13.03
N TYR A 59 16.53 11.46 -12.35
CA TYR A 59 16.61 10.00 -12.39
C TYR A 59 15.19 9.43 -12.56
N PRO A 60 15.02 8.27 -13.22
CA PRO A 60 16.00 7.46 -13.95
C PRO A 60 16.39 8.04 -15.33
N ASN A 61 15.57 8.93 -15.90
CA ASN A 61 15.89 9.64 -17.14
C ASN A 61 15.27 11.06 -17.11
N PRO A 62 16.07 12.13 -17.24
CA PRO A 62 15.57 13.51 -17.23
C PRO A 62 14.68 13.88 -18.42
N ALA A 63 14.69 13.09 -19.48
CA ALA A 63 13.83 13.27 -20.65
C ALA A 63 12.49 12.53 -20.57
N ILE A 64 12.20 11.81 -19.46
CA ILE A 64 10.91 11.14 -19.30
C ILE A 64 9.77 12.17 -19.19
N ASP A 65 8.74 11.95 -19.99
CA ASP A 65 7.45 12.59 -19.84
C ASP A 65 6.57 11.71 -18.94
N VAL A 66 6.35 12.17 -17.71
CA VAL A 66 5.60 11.43 -16.68
C VAL A 66 4.13 11.26 -17.10
N GLU A 67 3.58 12.19 -17.89
CA GLU A 67 2.22 12.03 -18.40
C GLU A 67 2.13 10.96 -19.48
N SER A 68 3.12 10.88 -20.38
CA SER A 68 3.13 9.84 -21.42
C SER A 68 3.26 8.45 -20.80
N GLU A 69 4.11 8.31 -19.79
CA GLU A 69 4.26 7.07 -19.03
C GLU A 69 2.94 6.67 -18.34
N ARG A 70 2.30 7.62 -17.62
CA ARG A 70 0.99 7.37 -17.01
C ARG A 70 -0.02 6.84 -18.03
N ARG A 71 -0.08 7.44 -19.22
CA ARG A 71 -0.99 7.02 -20.30
C ARG A 71 -0.64 5.62 -20.82
N GLU A 72 0.64 5.30 -20.97
CA GLU A 72 1.06 3.95 -21.37
C GLU A 72 0.63 2.90 -20.35
N TYR A 73 0.90 3.14 -19.06
CA TYR A 73 0.46 2.26 -17.98
C TYR A 73 -1.05 2.10 -17.96
N GLN A 74 -1.79 3.20 -18.10
CA GLN A 74 -3.25 3.15 -18.19
C GLN A 74 -3.73 2.28 -19.36
N GLY A 75 -3.10 2.41 -20.53
CA GLY A 75 -3.38 1.56 -21.68
C GLY A 75 -3.07 0.07 -21.44
N ARG A 76 -2.07 -0.26 -20.62
CA ARG A 76 -1.79 -1.64 -20.22
C ARG A 76 -2.87 -2.18 -19.28
N PHE A 77 -3.29 -1.40 -18.29
CA PHE A 77 -4.41 -1.78 -17.42
C PHE A 77 -5.72 -1.94 -18.18
N ASP A 78 -5.96 -1.12 -19.19
CA ASP A 78 -7.13 -1.22 -20.05
C ASP A 78 -7.18 -2.53 -20.83
N LYS A 79 -6.02 -3.04 -21.28
CA LYS A 79 -5.91 -4.35 -21.95
C LYS A 79 -6.18 -5.52 -21.01
N SER A 80 -5.86 -5.38 -19.73
CA SER A 80 -6.08 -6.40 -18.69
C SER A 80 -7.37 -6.19 -17.89
N LYS A 81 -8.34 -5.42 -18.41
CA LYS A 81 -9.62 -5.15 -17.71
C LYS A 81 -10.41 -6.41 -17.37
N GLU A 82 -10.36 -7.43 -18.23
CA GLU A 82 -11.06 -8.70 -17.99
C GLU A 82 -10.41 -9.49 -16.85
N GLU A 83 -9.08 -9.48 -16.79
CA GLU A 83 -8.30 -10.14 -15.74
C GLU A 83 -8.43 -9.42 -14.39
N LEU A 84 -8.64 -8.10 -14.42
CA LEU A 84 -8.81 -7.23 -13.25
C LEU A 84 -10.28 -6.87 -13.00
N ALA A 85 -11.22 -7.67 -13.50
CA ALA A 85 -12.65 -7.36 -13.42
C ALA A 85 -13.19 -7.35 -11.98
N ASP A 86 -12.48 -7.97 -11.03
CA ASP A 86 -12.75 -7.97 -9.60
C ASP A 86 -12.20 -6.73 -8.88
N VAL A 87 -11.42 -5.88 -9.56
CA VAL A 87 -10.81 -4.67 -9.01
C VAL A 87 -11.55 -3.41 -9.48
N ASP A 88 -11.81 -2.50 -8.55
CA ASP A 88 -12.34 -1.16 -8.81
C ASP A 88 -11.25 -0.10 -8.53
N PHE A 89 -10.70 0.48 -9.60
CA PHE A 89 -9.72 1.55 -9.53
C PHE A 89 -10.40 2.91 -9.42
N PHE A 90 -10.74 3.32 -8.19
CA PHE A 90 -11.54 4.52 -7.91
C PHE A 90 -10.71 5.80 -7.68
N VAL A 91 -9.40 5.66 -7.49
CA VAL A 91 -8.42 6.76 -7.45
C VAL A 91 -7.36 6.46 -8.51
N ASP A 92 -7.09 7.45 -9.35
CA ASP A 92 -6.07 7.40 -10.40
C ASP A 92 -5.45 8.79 -10.50
N GLU A 93 -4.38 9.02 -9.74
CA GLU A 93 -3.75 10.34 -9.62
C GLU A 93 -2.22 10.24 -9.75
N LEU A 94 -1.62 11.29 -10.33
CA LEU A 94 -0.18 11.49 -10.33
C LEU A 94 0.19 12.36 -9.12
N ILE A 95 1.10 11.87 -8.30
CA ILE A 95 1.59 12.53 -7.10
C ILE A 95 3.08 12.80 -7.29
N GLY A 96 3.43 14.07 -7.40
CA GLY A 96 4.80 14.54 -7.40
C GLY A 96 5.27 15.02 -6.03
N LYS A 97 4.33 15.42 -5.16
CA LYS A 97 4.67 15.96 -3.84
C LYS A 97 3.77 15.43 -2.72
N PRO A 98 4.26 15.33 -1.48
CA PRO A 98 3.48 14.84 -0.36
C PRO A 98 2.20 15.66 -0.09
N GLU A 99 2.21 16.97 -0.37
CA GLU A 99 1.07 17.86 -0.10
C GLU A 99 -0.14 17.52 -0.98
N GLU A 100 0.08 16.92 -2.16
CA GLU A 100 -0.97 16.51 -3.10
C GLU A 100 -1.79 15.32 -2.57
N LEU A 101 -1.31 14.62 -1.53
CA LEU A 101 -2.04 13.54 -0.86
C LEU A 101 -3.10 14.04 0.13
N ALA A 102 -2.97 15.27 0.64
CA ALA A 102 -3.89 15.83 1.63
C ALA A 102 -5.37 15.82 1.16
N PRO A 103 -5.72 16.29 -0.06
CA PRO A 103 -7.10 16.23 -0.54
C PRO A 103 -7.58 14.81 -0.85
N LEU A 104 -6.66 13.86 -1.06
CA LEU A 104 -7.00 12.47 -1.39
C LEU A 104 -7.21 11.61 -0.14
N LYS A 105 -6.84 12.10 1.05
CA LYS A 105 -6.85 11.33 2.30
C LYS A 105 -8.17 10.61 2.57
N GLU A 106 -9.30 11.31 2.46
CA GLU A 106 -10.62 10.71 2.71
C GLU A 106 -10.98 9.64 1.68
N ARG A 107 -10.57 9.81 0.42
CA ARG A 107 -10.75 8.81 -0.64
C ARG A 107 -9.86 7.61 -0.40
N LEU A 108 -8.59 7.82 -0.05
CA LEU A 108 -7.62 6.75 0.22
C LEU A 108 -8.03 5.87 1.41
N GLN A 109 -8.72 6.44 2.41
CA GLN A 109 -9.27 5.65 3.53
C GLN A 109 -10.38 4.67 3.12
N GLN A 110 -11.03 4.89 1.99
CA GLN A 110 -12.05 3.99 1.44
C GLN A 110 -11.45 2.86 0.59
N ALA A 111 -10.13 2.88 0.35
CA ALA A 111 -9.45 1.85 -0.40
C ALA A 111 -9.24 0.61 0.47
N ASP A 112 -9.49 -0.56 -0.10
CA ASP A 112 -9.08 -1.84 0.46
C ASP A 112 -7.57 -2.08 0.26
N GLY A 113 -6.98 -1.44 -0.76
CA GLY A 113 -5.55 -1.50 -1.05
C GLY A 113 -5.04 -0.32 -1.86
N ILE A 114 -3.72 -0.10 -1.81
CA ILE A 114 -3.04 0.98 -2.55
C ILE A 114 -2.03 0.36 -3.51
N LEU A 115 -2.12 0.72 -4.78
CA LEU A 115 -1.16 0.41 -5.82
C LEU A 115 -0.35 1.67 -6.14
N ALA A 116 0.91 1.71 -5.70
CA ALA A 116 1.84 2.78 -5.99
C ALA A 116 2.79 2.40 -7.13
N VAL A 117 2.70 3.12 -8.26
CA VAL A 117 3.55 2.93 -9.44
C VAL A 117 4.57 4.07 -9.48
N HIS A 118 5.83 3.76 -9.21
CA HIS A 118 6.91 4.75 -9.25
C HIS A 118 7.38 4.94 -10.70
N LEU A 119 7.15 6.13 -11.26
CA LEU A 119 7.56 6.52 -12.61
C LEU A 119 8.93 7.21 -12.58
N THR A 120 9.17 8.04 -11.57
CA THR A 120 10.46 8.70 -11.34
C THR A 120 10.76 8.75 -9.84
N LEU A 121 12.04 9.00 -9.49
CA LEU A 121 12.54 9.10 -8.10
C LEU A 121 13.20 10.47 -7.87
#